data_AF-A0A2T5LDY9-F1
#
_entry.id   AF-A0A2T5LDY9-F1
#
_cell.length_a   1.000
_cell.length_b   1.000
_cell.length_c   1.000
_cell.angle_alpha   90.00
_cell.angle_beta   90.00
_cell.angle_gamma   90.00
#
_symmetry.space_group_name_H-M   'P 1'
#
loop_
_entity.id
_entity.type
_entity.pdbx_description
1 polymer ?
#
loop_
_entity_poly.entity_id
_entity_poly.type
_entity_poly.pdbx_seq_one_letter_code
_entity_poly.pdbx_strand_id
1 'polypeptide(L)'
;MGERDSCGACRNGEAFAGAITMAFQPIVDAVGQTVFAHEALVRGADGASAADVLASVDANNQYAFDQKCRVRALECAVEAQLPAMVSINFLPNAVYNPEHCLRTTLAAAQRLNLLADFQPDLLKLDIGLIRSIDTDKVRQRIVRHVSQLCDDLDVRVIGEGVETADESSALVDLGIVLQQGFLFARPATGKATVPGFPAR
;
A
#
# COMPACT_ATOMS: atom_id res chain seq x y z
N MET A 1 0.37 6.84 -38.98
CA MET A 1 1.80 6.79 -38.61
C MET A 1 2.07 8.06 -37.80
N GLY A 2 2.14 7.96 -36.48
CA GLY A 2 2.38 9.10 -35.60
C GLY A 2 3.31 8.65 -34.49
N GLU A 3 4.61 8.88 -34.67
CA GLU A 3 5.64 8.72 -33.65
C GLU A 3 5.31 9.63 -32.47
N ARG A 4 5.00 9.04 -31.32
CA ARG A 4 5.07 9.75 -30.04
C ARG A 4 6.50 9.61 -29.56
N ASP A 5 7.31 10.61 -29.91
CA ASP A 5 8.69 10.74 -29.48
C ASP A 5 8.80 10.62 -27.96
N SER A 6 9.54 9.60 -27.51
CA SER A 6 10.00 9.49 -26.13
C SER A 6 11.12 10.52 -25.89
N CYS A 7 10.72 11.75 -25.59
CA CYS A 7 11.60 12.86 -25.25
C CYS A 7 12.57 12.50 -24.11
N GLY A 8 13.82 13.01 -24.16
CA GLY A 8 14.83 12.83 -23.10
C GLY A 8 14.38 13.31 -21.72
N ALA A 9 13.48 14.29 -21.65
CA ALA A 9 12.92 14.81 -20.39
C ALA A 9 12.08 13.76 -19.63
N CYS A 10 11.38 12.86 -20.33
CA CYS A 10 10.63 11.77 -19.68
C CYS A 10 11.58 10.70 -19.12
N ARG A 11 12.67 10.39 -19.83
CA ARG A 11 13.67 9.40 -19.40
C ARG A 11 14.47 9.87 -18.19
N ASN A 12 14.71 11.18 -18.07
CA ASN A 12 15.43 11.77 -16.94
C ASN A 12 14.50 12.16 -15.77
N GLY A 13 13.19 11.96 -15.91
CA GLY A 13 12.19 12.28 -14.89
C GLY A 13 11.87 13.77 -14.72
N GLU A 14 12.40 14.63 -15.59
CA GLU A 14 12.12 16.08 -15.59
C GLU A 14 10.68 16.38 -15.97
N ALA A 15 10.08 15.57 -16.86
CA ALA A 15 8.67 15.71 -17.24
C ALA A 15 7.70 15.49 -16.07
N PHE A 16 8.11 14.76 -15.03
CA PHE A 16 7.30 14.51 -13.84
C PHE A 16 7.53 15.54 -12.73
N ALA A 17 8.57 16.38 -12.84
CA ALA A 17 8.87 17.40 -11.85
C ALA A 17 7.77 18.48 -11.85
N GLY A 18 7.02 18.57 -10.74
CA GLY A 18 5.88 19.50 -10.60
C GLY A 18 4.57 19.00 -11.24
N ALA A 19 4.59 17.91 -11.99
CA ALA A 19 3.39 17.30 -12.58
C ALA A 19 2.69 16.32 -11.64
N ILE A 20 3.39 15.84 -10.60
CA ILE A 20 2.86 14.88 -9.63
C ILE A 20 2.85 15.45 -8.21
N THR A 21 1.90 14.96 -7.41
CA THR A 21 1.77 15.21 -5.98
C THR A 21 1.40 13.91 -5.26
N MET A 22 1.30 13.95 -3.95
CA MET A 22 0.90 12.79 -3.14
C MET A 22 -0.41 13.04 -2.40
N ALA A 23 -1.29 12.05 -2.47
CA ALA A 23 -2.36 11.87 -1.52
C ALA A 23 -1.91 10.93 -0.41
N PHE A 24 -2.37 11.18 0.81
CA PHE A 24 -2.10 10.33 1.96
C PHE A 24 -3.38 9.68 2.45
N GLN A 25 -3.34 8.36 2.63
CA GLN A 25 -4.41 7.59 3.26
C GLN A 25 -3.90 6.96 4.56
N PRO A 26 -4.65 7.01 5.66
CA PRO A 26 -4.17 6.51 6.93
C PRO A 26 -4.31 4.98 6.98
N ILE A 27 -3.30 4.33 7.53
CA ILE A 27 -3.35 2.97 8.06
C ILE A 27 -3.60 3.14 9.56
N VAL A 28 -4.64 2.50 10.07
CA VAL A 28 -5.09 2.66 11.46
C VAL A 28 -4.92 1.39 12.25
N ASP A 29 -4.73 1.54 13.56
CA ASP A 29 -5.05 0.49 14.52
C ASP A 29 -6.54 0.59 14.82
N ALA A 30 -7.33 -0.38 14.33
CA ALA A 30 -8.78 -0.40 14.46
C ALA A 30 -9.23 -0.60 15.92
N VAL A 31 -8.41 -1.26 16.74
CA VAL A 31 -8.71 -1.52 18.16
C VAL A 31 -8.31 -0.33 19.02
N GLY A 32 -7.08 0.15 18.86
CA GLY A 32 -6.55 1.31 19.56
C GLY A 32 -7.18 2.64 19.14
N GLN A 33 -7.84 2.66 17.97
CA GLN A 33 -8.42 3.86 17.35
C GLN A 33 -7.39 4.97 17.14
N THR A 34 -6.19 4.58 16.70
CA THR A 34 -5.07 5.48 16.44
C THR A 34 -4.56 5.33 15.02
N VAL A 35 -3.96 6.39 14.48
CA VAL A 35 -3.24 6.30 13.20
C VAL A 35 -1.90 5.62 13.44
N PHE A 36 -1.65 4.55 12.69
CA PHE A 36 -0.37 3.82 12.70
C PHE A 36 0.61 4.43 11.69
N ALA A 37 0.16 4.64 10.46
CA ALA A 37 0.97 5.16 9.36
C ALA A 37 0.10 5.88 8.33
N HIS A 38 0.72 6.47 7.31
CA HIS A 38 0.05 6.98 6.12
C HIS A 38 0.69 6.40 4.87
N GLU A 39 -0.12 5.88 3.96
CA GLU A 39 0.36 5.51 2.63
C GLU A 39 0.38 6.70 1.68
N ALA A 40 1.52 6.92 1.04
CA ALA A 40 1.69 7.88 -0.03
C ALA A 40 1.23 7.27 -1.36
N LEU A 41 0.24 7.92 -1.97
CA LEU A 41 -0.37 7.51 -3.23
C LEU A 41 -0.19 8.61 -4.27
N VAL A 42 0.46 8.27 -5.38
CA VAL A 42 0.70 9.23 -6.48
C VAL A 42 -0.60 9.79 -7.04
N ARG A 43 -0.59 11.09 -7.31
CA ARG A 43 -1.67 11.85 -7.97
C ARG A 43 -1.06 12.83 -8.96
N GLY A 44 -1.82 13.21 -9.98
CA GLY A 44 -1.46 14.36 -10.80
C GLY A 44 -1.60 15.65 -10.00
N ALA A 45 -0.72 16.62 -10.23
CA ALA A 45 -0.82 17.96 -9.63
C ALA A 45 -2.12 18.69 -10.06
N ASP A 46 -2.68 18.27 -11.19
CA ASP A 46 -3.97 18.68 -11.74
C ASP A 46 -5.17 17.92 -11.15
N GLY A 47 -4.94 16.97 -10.23
CA GLY A 47 -5.97 16.13 -9.62
C GLY A 47 -6.18 14.78 -10.30
N ALA A 48 -5.37 14.41 -11.31
CA ALA A 48 -5.46 13.11 -11.96
C ALA A 48 -5.27 11.94 -10.97
N SER A 49 -5.92 10.81 -11.25
CA SER A 49 -5.83 9.62 -10.39
C SER A 49 -4.47 8.93 -10.49
N ALA A 50 -4.16 8.03 -9.56
CA ALA A 50 -2.95 7.20 -9.67
C ALA A 50 -2.92 6.40 -10.97
N ALA A 51 -4.07 5.84 -11.39
CA ALA A 51 -4.16 5.06 -12.63
C ALA A 51 -3.83 5.91 -13.87
N ASP A 52 -4.32 7.15 -13.93
CA ASP A 52 -4.04 8.06 -15.04
C ASP A 52 -2.56 8.44 -15.10
N VAL A 53 -1.95 8.73 -13.94
CA VAL A 53 -0.52 9.03 -13.86
C VAL A 53 0.31 7.81 -14.28
N LEU A 54 -0.02 6.63 -13.76
CA LEU A 54 0.69 5.38 -14.05
C LEU A 54 0.53 4.92 -15.50
N ALA A 55 -0.57 5.28 -16.18
CA ALA A 55 -0.76 4.98 -17.60
C ALA A 55 0.26 5.68 -18.51
N SER A 56 0.90 6.75 -18.03
CA SER A 56 2.00 7.45 -18.74
C SER A 56 3.39 6.84 -18.47
N VAL A 57 3.48 5.84 -17.60
CA VAL A 57 4.72 5.18 -17.21
C VAL A 57 4.97 3.96 -18.08
N ASP A 58 6.18 3.86 -18.62
CA ASP A 58 6.64 2.75 -19.44
C ASP A 58 8.06 2.30 -19.03
N ALA A 59 8.58 1.25 -19.68
CA ALA A 59 9.88 0.68 -19.36
C ALA A 59 11.06 1.67 -19.47
N ASN A 60 10.93 2.75 -20.24
CA ASN A 60 11.98 3.74 -20.45
C ASN A 60 12.02 4.82 -19.36
N ASN A 61 10.88 5.08 -18.69
CA ASN A 61 10.76 6.16 -17.72
C ASN A 61 10.42 5.69 -16.29
N GLN A 62 10.07 4.41 -16.10
CA GLN A 62 9.67 3.81 -14.81
C GLN A 62 10.63 4.10 -13.65
N TYR A 63 11.94 4.05 -13.88
CA TYR A 63 12.94 4.23 -12.83
C TYR A 63 12.99 5.69 -12.36
N ALA A 64 13.03 6.61 -13.32
CA ALA A 64 13.04 8.04 -13.03
C ALA A 64 11.72 8.48 -12.38
N PHE A 65 10.60 7.91 -12.83
CA PHE A 65 9.29 8.11 -12.21
C PHE A 65 9.25 7.60 -10.77
N ASP A 66 9.68 6.36 -10.51
CA ASP A 66 9.72 5.77 -9.17
C ASP A 66 10.55 6.61 -8.19
N GLN A 67 11.76 7.02 -8.61
CA GLN A 67 12.63 7.86 -7.79
C GLN A 67 11.96 9.21 -7.47
N LYS A 68 11.30 9.83 -8.46
CA LYS A 68 10.56 11.08 -8.27
C LYS A 68 9.38 10.91 -7.31
N CYS A 69 8.63 9.82 -7.42
CA CYS A 69 7.56 9.50 -6.48
C CYS A 69 8.10 9.42 -5.05
N ARG A 70 9.22 8.72 -4.81
CA ARG A 70 9.80 8.59 -3.48
C ARG A 70 10.21 9.93 -2.87
N VAL A 71 10.91 10.76 -3.64
CA VAL A 71 11.31 12.10 -3.17
C VAL A 71 10.08 12.97 -2.89
N ARG A 72 9.11 12.99 -3.81
CA ARG A 72 7.91 13.81 -3.67
C ARG A 72 7.04 13.35 -2.50
N ALA A 73 7.00 12.05 -2.19
CA ALA A 73 6.32 11.53 -1.01
C ALA A 73 6.91 12.06 0.29
N LEU A 74 8.24 12.14 0.40
CA LEU A 74 8.89 12.72 1.57
C LEU A 74 8.62 14.22 1.68
N GLU A 75 8.75 14.96 0.58
CA GLU A 75 8.44 16.40 0.55
C GLU A 75 6.99 16.68 0.98
N CYS A 76 6.02 16.02 0.35
CA CYS A 76 4.60 16.19 0.67
C CYS A 76 4.27 15.76 2.11
N ALA A 77 4.96 14.75 2.65
CA ALA A 77 4.76 14.31 4.03
C ALA A 77 5.22 15.37 5.03
N VAL A 78 6.35 16.03 4.75
CA VAL A 78 6.86 17.15 5.56
C VAL A 78 5.93 18.36 5.43
N GLU A 79 5.52 18.72 4.20
CA GLU A 79 4.57 19.80 3.92
C GLU A 79 3.24 19.58 4.67
N ALA A 80 2.74 18.35 4.69
CA ALA A 80 1.51 17.95 5.37
C ALA A 80 1.67 17.72 6.89
N GLN A 81 2.89 17.86 7.43
CA GLN A 81 3.21 17.69 8.85
C GLN A 81 2.71 16.36 9.42
N LEU A 82 2.94 15.25 8.70
CA LEU A 82 2.41 13.95 9.10
C LEU A 82 3.04 13.49 10.44
N PRO A 83 2.22 13.14 11.45
CA PRO A 83 2.72 12.78 12.78
C PRO A 83 3.14 11.30 12.91
N ALA A 84 3.05 10.52 11.83
CA ALA A 84 3.18 9.05 11.85
C ALA A 84 4.12 8.55 10.73
N MET A 85 4.38 7.24 10.73
CA MET A 85 5.17 6.57 9.69
C MET A 85 4.56 6.78 8.29
N VAL A 86 5.39 6.85 7.25
CA VAL A 86 4.95 6.98 5.86
C VAL A 86 5.29 5.70 5.08
N SER A 87 4.29 5.03 4.53
CA SER A 87 4.43 3.91 3.60
C SER A 87 4.55 4.46 2.18
N ILE A 88 5.61 4.08 1.47
CA ILE A 88 5.90 4.54 0.10
C ILE A 88 5.94 3.32 -0.82
N ASN A 89 5.15 3.36 -1.89
CA ASN A 89 5.13 2.31 -2.90
C ASN A 89 6.33 2.40 -3.84
N PHE A 90 6.78 1.24 -4.32
CA PHE A 90 7.80 1.12 -5.37
C PHE A 90 7.18 0.41 -6.57
N LEU A 91 7.48 0.88 -7.78
CA LEU A 91 7.04 0.18 -8.99
C LEU A 91 7.78 -1.15 -9.18
N PRO A 92 7.08 -2.26 -9.49
CA PRO A 92 7.70 -3.57 -9.57
C PRO A 92 8.62 -3.74 -10.80
N ASN A 93 9.75 -4.41 -10.59
CA ASN A 93 10.51 -5.17 -11.60
C ASN A 93 11.23 -6.41 -11.02
N ALA A 94 10.51 -7.19 -10.21
CA ALA A 94 10.74 -8.63 -10.00
C ALA A 94 9.43 -9.19 -9.40
N VAL A 95 9.10 -10.44 -9.71
CA VAL A 95 7.96 -11.20 -9.16
C VAL A 95 6.66 -11.10 -9.98
N TYR A 96 6.60 -11.97 -10.99
CA TYR A 96 5.42 -12.29 -11.79
C TYR A 96 4.68 -13.47 -11.11
N ASN A 97 3.38 -13.31 -10.84
CA ASN A 97 2.36 -14.31 -10.44
C ASN A 97 1.87 -14.32 -8.95
N PRO A 98 0.92 -13.46 -8.55
CA PRO A 98 0.60 -13.12 -7.15
C PRO A 98 0.15 -14.28 -6.24
N GLU A 99 -0.52 -15.33 -6.75
CA GLU A 99 -0.90 -16.48 -5.91
C GLU A 99 0.29 -17.39 -5.56
N HIS A 100 1.35 -17.38 -6.37
CA HIS A 100 2.54 -18.18 -6.11
C HIS A 100 3.50 -17.45 -5.16
N CYS A 101 3.56 -16.12 -5.25
CA CYS A 101 4.60 -15.29 -4.65
C CYS A 101 4.64 -15.32 -3.13
N LEU A 102 3.51 -15.32 -2.41
CA LEU A 102 3.59 -15.29 -0.96
C LEU A 102 4.18 -16.60 -0.42
N ARG A 103 3.65 -17.74 -0.90
CA ARG A 103 4.10 -19.06 -0.46
C ARG A 103 5.50 -19.38 -0.96
N THR A 104 5.85 -19.06 -2.21
CA THR A 104 7.21 -19.33 -2.70
C THR A 104 8.23 -18.34 -2.19
N THR A 105 7.89 -17.07 -1.95
CA THR A 105 8.84 -16.11 -1.37
C THR A 105 9.10 -16.45 0.08
N LEU A 106 8.08 -16.77 0.89
CA LEU A 106 8.27 -17.22 2.27
C LEU A 106 9.00 -18.56 2.34
N ALA A 107 8.63 -19.54 1.51
CA ALA A 107 9.33 -20.83 1.45
C ALA A 107 10.76 -20.72 0.88
N ALA A 108 11.01 -19.81 -0.07
CA ALA A 108 12.35 -19.54 -0.59
C ALA A 108 13.21 -18.81 0.45
N ALA A 109 12.65 -17.84 1.19
CA ALA A 109 13.32 -17.16 2.29
C ALA A 109 13.70 -18.16 3.40
N GLN A 110 12.80 -19.09 3.73
CA GLN A 110 13.08 -20.23 4.63
C GLN A 110 14.19 -21.13 4.07
N ARG A 111 14.09 -21.54 2.81
CA ARG A 111 15.03 -22.48 2.16
C ARG A 111 16.43 -21.90 1.96
N LEU A 112 16.54 -20.58 1.79
CA LEU A 112 17.80 -19.87 1.55
C LEU A 112 18.42 -19.33 2.84
N ASN A 113 17.86 -19.63 4.03
CA ASN A 113 18.20 -19.01 5.32
C ASN A 113 18.12 -17.46 5.30
N LEU A 114 17.49 -16.88 4.29
CA LEU A 114 17.33 -15.43 4.14
C LEU A 114 16.27 -14.87 5.10
N LEU A 115 15.46 -15.70 5.76
CA LEU A 115 14.63 -15.20 6.87
C LEU A 115 15.45 -14.59 8.01
N ALA A 116 16.72 -14.98 8.19
CA ALA A 116 17.59 -14.35 9.17
C ALA A 116 18.08 -12.96 8.71
N ASP A 117 18.16 -12.71 7.39
CA ASP A 117 18.74 -11.50 6.79
C ASP A 117 17.69 -10.56 6.14
N PHE A 118 16.47 -11.04 5.92
CA PHE A 118 15.33 -10.33 5.34
C PHE A 118 14.02 -10.82 5.98
N GLN A 119 13.64 -10.15 7.07
CA GLN A 119 12.33 -10.25 7.69
C GLN A 119 11.52 -9.01 7.32
N PRO A 120 10.43 -9.12 6.55
CA PRO A 120 9.57 -7.97 6.31
C PRO A 120 8.85 -7.60 7.62
N ASP A 121 8.91 -6.34 8.04
CA ASP A 121 8.21 -5.89 9.26
C ASP A 121 6.68 -5.89 9.10
N LEU A 122 6.20 -5.81 7.85
CA LEU A 122 4.81 -5.61 7.49
C LEU A 122 4.41 -6.40 6.24
N LEU A 123 3.27 -7.08 6.30
CA LEU A 123 2.57 -7.71 5.17
C LEU A 123 1.24 -7.00 4.93
N LYS A 124 0.97 -6.57 3.69
CA LYS A 124 -0.32 -6.00 3.26
C LYS A 124 -1.15 -7.07 2.55
N LEU A 125 -2.41 -7.26 2.98
CA LEU A 125 -3.38 -8.15 2.33
C LEU A 125 -4.32 -7.33 1.46
N ASP A 126 -4.28 -7.60 0.15
CA ASP A 126 -5.07 -6.88 -0.85
C ASP A 126 -6.59 -7.02 -0.68
N ILE A 127 -7.31 -6.02 -1.19
CA ILE A 127 -8.78 -5.94 -1.21
C ILE A 127 -9.46 -7.21 -1.72
N GLY A 128 -8.87 -7.93 -2.69
CA GLY A 128 -9.43 -9.18 -3.21
C GLY A 128 -9.57 -10.28 -2.17
N LEU A 129 -8.73 -10.26 -1.14
CA LEU A 129 -8.77 -11.20 -0.02
C LEU A 129 -9.65 -10.70 1.14
N ILE A 130 -9.76 -9.37 1.30
CA ILE A 130 -10.50 -8.75 2.41
C ILE A 130 -11.98 -8.53 2.11
N ARG A 131 -12.33 -8.32 0.84
CA ARG A 131 -13.70 -7.99 0.45
C ARG A 131 -14.68 -9.08 0.91
N SER A 132 -15.73 -8.67 1.62
CA SER A 132 -16.77 -9.57 2.15
C SER A 132 -16.24 -10.71 3.03
N ILE A 133 -15.11 -10.49 3.70
CA ILE A 133 -14.48 -11.51 4.56
C ILE A 133 -15.35 -11.88 5.76
N ASP A 134 -16.27 -11.02 6.18
CA ASP A 134 -17.25 -11.25 7.24
C ASP A 134 -18.16 -12.47 6.97
N THR A 135 -18.49 -12.73 5.69
CA THR A 135 -19.37 -13.84 5.28
C THR A 135 -18.62 -15.01 4.63
N ASP A 136 -17.43 -14.79 4.06
CA ASP A 136 -16.68 -15.82 3.35
C ASP A 136 -15.83 -16.70 4.28
N LYS A 137 -16.34 -17.89 4.62
CA LYS A 137 -15.65 -18.84 5.50
C LYS A 137 -14.35 -19.41 4.93
N VAL A 138 -14.18 -19.42 3.61
CA VAL A 138 -12.94 -19.89 2.98
C VAL A 138 -11.87 -18.83 3.15
N ARG A 139 -12.17 -17.57 2.82
CA ARG A 139 -11.26 -16.44 3.04
C ARG A 139 -10.89 -16.28 4.51
N GLN A 140 -11.86 -16.36 5.43
CA GLN A 140 -11.58 -16.34 6.88
C GLN A 140 -10.57 -17.42 7.29
N ARG A 141 -10.67 -18.64 6.74
CA ARG A 141 -9.71 -19.70 7.04
C ARG A 141 -8.33 -19.37 6.49
N ILE A 142 -8.24 -18.91 5.25
CA ILE A 142 -6.95 -18.54 4.62
C ILE A 142 -6.29 -17.42 5.43
N VAL A 143 -7.02 -16.32 5.67
CA VAL A 143 -6.51 -15.16 6.40
C VAL A 143 -6.10 -15.52 7.82
N ARG A 144 -6.85 -16.38 8.52
CA ARG A 144 -6.45 -16.87 9.86
C ARG A 144 -5.08 -17.54 9.85
N HIS A 145 -4.84 -18.46 8.92
CA HIS A 145 -3.55 -19.17 8.85
C HIS A 145 -2.42 -18.22 8.45
N VAL A 146 -2.67 -17.27 7.54
CA VAL A 146 -1.69 -16.23 7.18
C VAL A 146 -1.36 -15.36 8.38
N SER A 147 -2.37 -14.89 9.12
CA SER A 147 -2.18 -14.06 10.31
C SER A 147 -1.38 -14.80 11.38
N GLN A 148 -1.67 -16.08 11.63
CA GLN A 148 -0.91 -16.90 12.57
C GLN A 148 0.54 -17.12 12.15
N LEU A 149 0.77 -17.43 10.87
CA LEU A 149 2.15 -17.57 10.36
C LEU A 149 2.92 -16.25 10.49
N CYS A 150 2.27 -15.12 10.23
CA CYS A 150 2.90 -13.81 10.37
C CYS A 150 3.21 -13.49 11.85
N ASP A 151 2.30 -13.81 12.78
CA ASP A 151 2.53 -13.68 14.23
C ASP A 151 3.74 -14.52 14.69
N ASP A 152 3.82 -15.78 14.26
CA ASP A 152 4.96 -16.68 14.55
C ASP A 152 6.31 -16.14 14.02
N LEU A 153 6.27 -15.27 13.00
CA LEU A 153 7.44 -14.69 12.35
C LEU A 153 7.71 -13.23 12.77
N ASP A 154 6.94 -12.68 13.72
CA ASP A 154 6.98 -11.26 14.13
C ASP A 154 6.74 -10.27 12.97
N VAL A 155 5.89 -10.68 12.02
CA VAL A 155 5.47 -9.87 10.86
C VAL A 155 4.08 -9.30 11.14
N ARG A 156 3.94 -7.98 11.15
CA ARG A 156 2.63 -7.36 11.33
C ARG A 156 1.82 -7.41 10.04
N VAL A 157 0.51 -7.64 10.13
CA VAL A 157 -0.38 -7.73 8.97
C VAL A 157 -1.29 -6.51 8.88
N ILE A 158 -1.42 -5.92 7.69
CA ILE A 158 -2.36 -4.85 7.36
C ILE A 158 -3.43 -5.42 6.43
N GLY A 159 -4.71 -5.29 6.80
CA GLY A 159 -5.84 -5.57 5.90
C GLY A 159 -6.18 -4.33 5.06
N GLU A 160 -6.10 -4.44 3.73
CA GLU A 160 -6.39 -3.33 2.82
C GLU A 160 -7.77 -3.41 2.18
N GLY A 161 -8.32 -2.25 1.83
CA GLY A 161 -9.60 -2.15 1.14
C GLY A 161 -10.82 -2.41 2.02
N VAL A 162 -10.70 -2.17 3.33
CA VAL A 162 -11.81 -2.29 4.31
C VAL A 162 -12.85 -1.19 4.08
N GLU A 163 -14.10 -1.56 3.87
CA GLU A 163 -15.19 -0.61 3.59
C GLU A 163 -16.36 -0.71 4.56
N THR A 164 -16.54 -1.84 5.24
CA THR A 164 -17.64 -2.02 6.20
C THR A 164 -17.14 -2.31 7.61
N ALA A 165 -17.95 -1.94 8.61
CA ALA A 165 -17.66 -2.25 10.00
C ALA A 165 -17.60 -3.77 10.24
N ASP A 166 -18.41 -4.55 9.51
CA ASP A 166 -18.41 -6.01 9.59
C ASP A 166 -17.10 -6.62 9.07
N GLU A 167 -16.56 -6.12 7.95
CA GLU A 167 -15.23 -6.52 7.45
C GLU A 167 -14.14 -6.20 8.47
N SER A 168 -14.19 -4.98 9.05
CA SER A 168 -13.25 -4.53 10.07
C SER A 168 -13.28 -5.41 11.32
N SER A 169 -14.48 -5.73 11.81
CA SER A 169 -14.69 -6.60 12.96
C SER A 169 -14.18 -8.02 12.68
N ALA A 170 -14.51 -8.57 11.52
CA ALA A 170 -14.04 -9.89 11.12
C ALA A 170 -12.51 -9.96 11.02
N LEU A 171 -11.84 -8.90 10.56
CA LEU A 171 -10.38 -8.82 10.55
C LEU A 171 -9.79 -8.80 11.97
N VAL A 172 -10.38 -8.04 12.89
CA VAL A 172 -9.96 -8.03 14.30
C VAL A 172 -10.08 -9.43 14.90
N ASP A 173 -11.19 -10.13 14.67
CA ASP A 173 -11.39 -11.52 15.13
C ASP A 173 -10.38 -12.51 14.55
N LEU A 174 -9.78 -12.18 13.40
CA LEU A 174 -8.75 -12.96 12.74
C LEU A 174 -7.32 -12.59 13.17
N GLY A 175 -7.17 -11.62 14.08
CA GLY A 175 -5.87 -11.15 14.58
C GLY A 175 -5.27 -9.96 13.81
N ILE A 176 -6.01 -9.37 12.86
CA ILE A 176 -5.52 -8.27 12.01
C ILE A 176 -6.09 -6.94 12.51
N VAL A 177 -5.31 -6.28 13.36
CA VAL A 177 -5.69 -4.99 13.98
C VAL A 177 -5.32 -3.79 13.12
N LEU A 178 -4.28 -3.89 12.28
CA LEU A 178 -3.89 -2.81 11.37
C LEU A 178 -4.73 -2.89 10.10
N GLN A 179 -5.39 -1.79 9.76
CA GLN A 179 -6.36 -1.77 8.68
C GLN A 179 -6.27 -0.48 7.87
N GLN A 180 -6.57 -0.57 6.58
CA GLN A 180 -6.63 0.56 5.67
C GLN A 180 -7.84 0.42 4.75
N GLY A 181 -8.61 1.48 4.58
CA GLY A 181 -9.75 1.48 3.66
C GLY A 181 -10.70 2.65 3.85
N PHE A 182 -11.69 2.74 2.98
CA PHE A 182 -12.63 3.87 2.95
C PHE A 182 -13.60 3.91 4.13
N LEU A 183 -13.72 2.81 4.88
CA LEU A 183 -14.38 2.83 6.18
C LEU A 183 -13.80 3.92 7.09
N PHE A 184 -12.47 4.06 7.09
CA PHE A 184 -11.77 4.98 7.97
C PHE A 184 -11.55 6.34 7.33
N ALA A 185 -10.94 6.36 6.14
CA ALA A 185 -10.72 7.58 5.38
C ALA A 185 -10.38 7.28 3.93
N ARG A 186 -10.72 8.23 3.05
CA ARG A 186 -10.24 8.26 1.66
C ARG A 186 -8.87 8.97 1.60
N PRO A 187 -8.03 8.67 0.60
CA PRO A 187 -6.80 9.43 0.36
C PRO A 187 -7.10 10.91 0.10
N ALA A 188 -6.30 11.83 0.65
CA ALA A 188 -6.39 13.25 0.33
C ALA A 188 -5.01 13.90 0.14
N THR A 189 -4.93 14.93 -0.70
CA THR A 189 -3.72 15.70 -0.96
C THR A 189 -3.59 16.88 0.02
N GLY A 190 -2.35 17.30 0.28
CA GLY A 190 -2.04 18.55 1.00
C GLY A 190 -2.30 18.56 2.51
N LYS A 191 -2.90 17.52 3.09
CA LYS A 191 -3.08 17.37 4.55
C LYS A 191 -3.26 15.91 4.96
N ALA A 192 -2.91 15.61 6.21
CA ALA A 192 -3.29 14.34 6.85
C ALA A 192 -4.81 14.20 6.88
N THR A 193 -5.30 13.01 6.56
CA THR A 193 -6.72 12.68 6.69
C THR A 193 -6.99 12.18 8.10
N VAL A 194 -8.04 12.72 8.73
CA VAL A 194 -8.47 12.26 10.06
C VAL A 194 -9.38 11.05 9.85
N PRO A 195 -9.00 9.85 10.32
CA PRO A 195 -9.85 8.67 10.18
C PRO A 195 -11.10 8.78 11.08
N GLY A 196 -12.23 8.31 10.58
CA GLY A 196 -13.40 7.99 11.38
C GLY A 196 -13.34 6.54 11.84
N PHE A 197 -13.70 6.26 13.09
CA PHE A 197 -13.83 4.89 13.59
C PHE A 197 -15.30 4.54 13.77
N PRO A 198 -15.76 3.36 13.33
CA PRO A 198 -17.13 2.92 13.58
C PRO A 198 -17.37 2.78 15.10
N ALA A 199 -18.63 3.01 15.52
CA ALA A 199 -19.05 2.72 16.88
C ALA A 199 -18.94 1.20 17.15
N ARG A 200 -18.52 0.86 18.38
CA ARG A 200 -18.40 -0.54 18.83
C ARG A 200 -19.75 -1.14 19.17
#